data_AF-A0A9P0HVH2-F1
#
_entry.id   AF-A0A9P0HVH2-F1
#
_cell.length_a   1.000
_cell.length_b   1.000
_cell.length_c   1.000
_cell.angle_alpha   90.00
_cell.angle_beta   90.00
_cell.angle_gamma   90.00
#
_symmetry.space_group_name_H-M   'P 1'
#
loop_
_entity.id
_entity.type
_entity.pdbx_description
1 polymer ?
#
loop_
_entity_poly.entity_id
_entity_poly.type
_entity_poly.pdbx_seq_one_letter_code
_entity_poly.pdbx_strand_id
1 'polypeptide(L)'
;MASITLPISISEVNSLSDEQFESTFANVIELWPYAAKEVKGKRPFQNVPALCEAFQSYLEDITLEDKLTILKLHPDLAGRLAARGELTAESAGEQRAAGLEGLTPEQKKTMDESNQRYKAKFDFPFIICARENKVQSIIEGLQHRYSNNREQEITTGINEVKKICKLRILDIVKN
;
A
#
# COMPACT_ATOMS: atom_id res chain seq x y z
N MET A 1 1.32 -21.78 3.75
CA MET A 1 0.00 -21.88 3.11
C MET A 1 -0.72 -20.57 3.38
N ALA A 2 -1.07 -19.81 2.34
CA ALA A 2 -1.86 -18.60 2.53
C ALA A 2 -3.27 -19.04 2.92
N SER A 3 -3.63 -18.87 4.19
CA SER A 3 -5.02 -19.04 4.62
C SER A 3 -5.82 -17.94 3.93
N ILE A 4 -6.63 -18.32 2.96
CA ILE A 4 -7.67 -17.44 2.42
C ILE A 4 -8.70 -17.31 3.53
N THR A 5 -8.50 -16.33 4.42
CA THR A 5 -9.53 -15.92 5.37
C THR A 5 -10.68 -15.37 4.55
N LEU A 6 -11.83 -16.04 4.60
CA LEU A 6 -13.05 -15.54 3.99
C LEU A 6 -13.31 -14.11 4.51
N PRO A 7 -13.76 -13.18 3.65
CA PRO A 7 -13.95 -11.81 4.09
C PRO A 7 -15.01 -11.75 5.20
N ILE A 8 -14.69 -11.04 6.28
CA ILE A 8 -15.54 -10.90 7.47
C ILE A 8 -16.49 -9.70 7.32
N SER A 9 -17.62 -9.71 8.02
CA SER A 9 -18.57 -8.60 8.08
C SER A 9 -18.09 -7.50 9.04
N ILE A 10 -18.63 -6.29 8.90
CA ILE A 10 -18.33 -5.20 9.84
C ILE A 10 -18.73 -5.52 11.29
N SER A 11 -19.79 -6.33 11.49
CA SER A 11 -20.21 -6.79 12.81
C SER A 11 -19.17 -7.70 13.45
N GLU A 12 -18.58 -8.61 12.66
CA GLU A 12 -17.49 -9.47 13.10
C GLU A 12 -16.24 -8.65 13.43
N VAL A 13 -15.87 -7.67 12.60
CA VAL A 13 -14.77 -6.72 12.89
C VAL A 13 -14.94 -6.04 14.25
N ASN A 14 -16.15 -5.57 14.55
CA ASN A 14 -16.47 -4.92 15.82
C ASN A 14 -16.41 -5.88 17.03
N SER A 15 -16.50 -7.19 16.78
CA SER A 15 -16.51 -8.23 17.82
C SER A 15 -15.15 -8.92 18.01
N LEU A 16 -14.14 -8.63 17.17
CA LEU A 16 -12.79 -9.17 17.33
C LEU A 16 -12.19 -8.78 18.68
N SER A 17 -11.40 -9.65 19.28
CA SER A 17 -10.44 -9.21 20.32
C SER A 17 -9.45 -8.20 19.74
N ASP A 18 -8.78 -7.46 20.60
CA ASP A 18 -7.74 -6.52 20.19
C ASP A 18 -6.62 -7.21 19.41
N GLU A 19 -6.18 -8.37 19.87
CA GLU A 19 -5.13 -9.16 19.22
C GLU A 19 -5.57 -9.66 17.84
N GLN A 20 -6.83 -10.08 17.71
CA GLN A 20 -7.40 -10.48 16.42
C GLN A 20 -7.53 -9.30 15.47
N PHE A 21 -7.94 -8.12 15.95
CA PHE A 21 -8.02 -6.92 15.11
C PHE A 21 -6.63 -6.53 14.61
N GLU A 22 -5.65 -6.43 15.52
CA GLU A 22 -4.28 -6.07 15.18
C GLU A 22 -3.68 -7.02 14.14
N SER A 23 -3.83 -8.32 14.34
CA SER A 23 -3.31 -9.33 13.40
C SER A 23 -4.04 -9.33 12.06
N THR A 24 -5.37 -9.16 12.05
CA THR A 24 -6.19 -9.13 10.83
C THR A 24 -5.82 -7.94 9.94
N PHE A 25 -5.56 -6.77 10.53
CA PHE A 25 -5.28 -5.54 9.80
C PHE A 25 -3.78 -5.15 9.82
N ALA A 26 -2.88 -6.05 10.25
CA ALA A 26 -1.46 -5.75 10.45
C ALA A 26 -0.72 -5.24 9.20
N ASN A 27 -1.17 -5.65 8.01
CA ASN A 27 -0.49 -5.36 6.75
C ASN A 27 -1.39 -4.62 5.73
N VAL A 28 -2.47 -3.97 6.17
CA VAL A 28 -3.24 -3.07 5.29
C VAL A 28 -2.43 -1.83 4.90
N ILE A 29 -1.41 -1.48 5.67
CA ILE A 29 -0.32 -0.59 5.27
C ILE A 29 0.95 -1.44 5.29
N GLU A 30 1.68 -1.47 4.17
CA GLU A 30 2.81 -2.37 3.96
C GLU A 30 3.83 -2.31 5.11
N LEU A 31 4.01 -3.45 5.78
CA LEU A 31 4.94 -3.66 6.89
C LEU A 31 4.77 -2.66 8.05
N TRP A 32 3.58 -2.08 8.21
CA TRP A 32 3.28 -1.06 9.21
C TRP A 32 2.09 -1.46 10.11
N PRO A 33 2.31 -2.35 11.10
CA PRO A 33 1.23 -2.87 11.95
C PRO A 33 0.70 -1.85 12.98
N TYR A 34 1.40 -0.74 13.20
CA TYR A 34 1.03 0.26 14.21
C TYR A 34 -0.32 0.92 13.94
N ALA A 35 -0.71 1.05 12.67
CA ALA A 35 -2.02 1.59 12.31
C ALA A 35 -3.17 0.77 12.90
N ALA A 36 -3.08 -0.57 12.85
CA ALA A 36 -4.11 -1.44 13.40
C ALA A 36 -4.22 -1.31 14.93
N LYS A 37 -3.09 -1.10 15.62
CA LYS A 37 -3.04 -0.88 17.07
C LYS A 37 -3.77 0.38 17.51
N GLU A 38 -3.66 1.45 16.72
CA GLU A 38 -4.35 2.71 17.00
C GLU A 38 -5.82 2.65 16.58
N VAL A 39 -6.09 2.15 15.37
CA VAL A 39 -7.45 2.16 14.79
C VAL A 39 -8.42 1.24 15.55
N LYS A 40 -7.95 0.15 16.17
CA LYS A 40 -8.83 -0.74 16.97
C LYS A 40 -9.61 -0.01 18.06
N GLY A 41 -9.04 1.06 18.62
CA GLY A 41 -9.66 1.89 19.67
C GLY A 41 -10.81 2.78 19.17
N LYS A 42 -11.01 2.87 17.85
CA LYS A 42 -12.09 3.64 17.21
C LYS A 42 -13.36 2.81 16.98
N ARG A 43 -13.39 1.54 17.40
CA ARG A 43 -14.58 0.68 17.34
C ARG A 43 -15.67 1.17 18.32
N PRO A 44 -16.96 0.90 18.03
CA PRO A 44 -17.45 0.17 16.87
C PRO A 44 -17.51 1.04 15.60
N PHE A 45 -17.20 0.45 14.46
CA PHE A 45 -17.39 1.06 13.15
C PHE A 45 -18.80 0.80 12.63
N GLN A 46 -19.45 1.83 12.08
CA GLN A 46 -20.81 1.72 11.56
C GLN A 46 -20.88 0.86 10.28
N ASN A 47 -19.87 0.96 9.42
CA ASN A 47 -19.82 0.31 8.11
C ASN A 47 -18.35 0.23 7.62
N VAL A 48 -18.12 -0.48 6.51
CA VAL A 48 -16.78 -0.62 5.92
C VAL A 48 -16.16 0.73 5.50
N PRO A 49 -16.91 1.69 4.92
CA PRO A 49 -16.38 3.04 4.71
C PRO A 49 -15.83 3.72 5.96
N ALA A 50 -16.52 3.63 7.10
CA ALA A 50 -16.05 4.22 8.36
C ALA A 50 -14.74 3.57 8.86
N LEU A 51 -14.58 2.25 8.67
CA LEU A 51 -13.31 1.56 8.94
C LEU A 51 -12.20 2.08 8.03
N CYS A 52 -12.46 2.20 6.72
CA CYS A 52 -11.49 2.74 5.76
C CYS A 52 -11.07 4.18 6.13
N GLU A 53 -12.04 5.02 6.47
CA GLU A 53 -11.81 6.40 6.89
C GLU A 53 -10.93 6.46 8.14
N ALA A 54 -11.17 5.59 9.13
CA ALA A 54 -10.36 5.54 10.34
C ALA A 54 -8.86 5.28 10.08
N PHE A 55 -8.53 4.39 9.13
CA PHE A 55 -7.15 4.16 8.66
C PHE A 55 -6.60 5.31 7.82
N GLN A 56 -7.43 5.96 7.01
CA GLN A 56 -7.00 7.12 6.22
C GLN A 56 -6.68 8.32 7.11
N SER A 57 -7.50 8.59 8.13
CA SER A 57 -7.21 9.64 9.12
C SER A 57 -5.94 9.32 9.91
N TYR A 58 -5.70 8.05 10.25
CA TYR A 58 -4.41 7.66 10.86
C TYR A 58 -3.22 8.07 9.99
N LEU A 59 -3.26 7.80 8.67
CA LEU A 59 -2.22 8.22 7.73
C LEU A 59 -2.11 9.75 7.56
N GLU A 60 -3.15 10.51 7.88
CA GLU A 60 -3.11 11.98 7.87
C GLU A 60 -2.43 12.53 9.11
N ASP A 61 -2.75 11.97 10.27
CA ASP A 61 -2.39 12.51 11.59
C ASP A 61 -0.98 12.13 12.04
N ILE A 62 -0.40 11.05 11.51
CA ILE A 62 0.96 10.62 11.85
C ILE A 62 2.02 11.65 11.44
N THR A 63 3.17 11.56 12.11
CA THR A 63 4.31 12.44 11.89
C THR A 63 4.87 12.32 10.48
N LEU A 64 5.58 13.36 10.04
CA LEU A 64 6.31 13.31 8.77
C LEU A 64 7.34 12.17 8.74
N GLU A 65 7.97 11.85 9.87
CA GLU A 65 8.94 10.78 10.00
C GLU A 65 8.30 9.40 9.79
N ASP A 66 7.13 9.17 10.39
CA ASP A 66 6.36 7.93 10.19
C ASP A 66 5.88 7.81 8.76
N LYS A 67 5.39 8.90 8.15
CA LYS A 67 5.03 8.93 6.72
C LYS A 67 6.20 8.50 5.86
N LEU A 68 7.39 9.07 6.06
CA LEU A 68 8.60 8.71 5.33
C LEU A 68 9.00 7.25 5.56
N THR A 69 8.86 6.75 6.78
CA THR A 69 9.13 5.34 7.12
C THR A 69 8.19 4.41 6.36
N ILE A 70 6.88 4.69 6.37
CA ILE A 70 5.88 3.93 5.61
C ILE A 70 6.21 3.92 4.12
N LEU A 71 6.56 5.07 3.54
CA LEU A 71 6.94 5.13 2.12
C LEU A 71 8.18 4.26 1.84
N LYS A 72 9.19 4.29 2.72
CA LYS A 72 10.41 3.49 2.58
C LYS A 72 10.20 1.98 2.75
N LEU A 73 9.18 1.57 3.50
CA LEU A 73 8.83 0.15 3.69
C LEU A 73 8.21 -0.49 2.44
N HIS A 74 7.65 0.30 1.53
CA HIS A 74 7.05 -0.25 0.32
C HIS A 74 8.10 -0.85 -0.63
N PRO A 75 7.85 -2.01 -1.24
CA PRO A 75 8.77 -2.57 -2.23
C PRO A 75 8.73 -1.79 -3.54
N ASP A 76 9.86 -1.74 -4.24
CA ASP A 76 9.89 -1.22 -5.62
C ASP A 76 8.95 -2.04 -6.53
N LEU A 77 8.22 -1.35 -7.40
CA LEU A 77 7.44 -1.99 -8.47
C LEU A 77 8.38 -2.69 -9.46
N ALA A 78 8.12 -3.97 -9.74
CA ALA A 78 8.95 -4.84 -10.57
C ALA A 78 10.44 -4.93 -10.14
N GLY A 79 10.74 -4.58 -8.88
CA GLY A 79 12.12 -4.54 -8.38
C GLY A 79 12.67 -5.88 -7.92
N ARG A 80 13.78 -5.83 -7.16
CA ARG A 80 14.52 -7.04 -6.75
C ARG A 80 13.71 -8.01 -5.89
N LEU A 81 12.87 -7.52 -4.97
CA LEU A 81 12.02 -8.37 -4.15
C LEU A 81 10.99 -9.11 -5.01
N ALA A 82 10.40 -8.43 -6.00
CA ALA A 82 9.51 -9.07 -6.97
C ALA A 82 10.23 -10.17 -7.76
N ALA A 83 11.45 -9.87 -8.26
CA ALA A 83 12.24 -10.84 -9.02
C ALA A 83 12.66 -12.08 -8.21
N ARG A 84 12.76 -11.98 -6.88
CA ARG A 84 13.10 -13.09 -5.98
C ARG A 84 11.88 -13.78 -5.37
N GLY A 85 10.67 -13.28 -5.61
CA GLY A 85 9.46 -13.78 -4.95
C GLY A 85 9.42 -13.50 -3.45
N GLU A 86 10.07 -12.42 -3.00
CA GLU A 86 10.22 -12.03 -1.59
C GLU A 86 9.23 -10.92 -1.17
N LEU A 87 8.24 -10.62 -2.01
CA LEU A 87 7.17 -9.66 -1.68
C LEU A 87 6.23 -10.24 -0.61
N THR A 88 5.59 -9.35 0.15
CA THR A 88 4.39 -9.72 0.92
C THR A 88 3.29 -10.24 -0.03
N ALA A 89 2.36 -11.04 0.51
CA ALA A 89 1.31 -11.65 -0.29
C ALA A 89 0.45 -10.59 -1.00
N GLU A 90 0.16 -9.50 -0.29
CA GLU A 90 -0.59 -8.34 -0.76
C GLU A 90 0.17 -7.61 -1.88
N SER A 91 1.44 -7.24 -1.65
CA SER A 91 2.27 -6.59 -2.68
C SER A 91 2.43 -7.46 -3.94
N ALA A 92 2.59 -8.77 -3.78
CA ALA A 92 2.66 -9.70 -4.91
C ALA A 92 1.35 -9.73 -5.71
N GLY A 93 0.20 -9.81 -5.03
CA GLY A 93 -1.12 -9.77 -5.68
C GLY A 93 -1.38 -8.46 -6.42
N GLU A 94 -1.00 -7.33 -5.81
CA GLU A 94 -1.11 -5.99 -6.39
C GLU A 94 -0.26 -5.81 -7.63
N GLN A 95 1.01 -6.22 -7.59
CA GLN A 95 1.89 -6.12 -8.76
C GLN A 95 1.43 -7.05 -9.90
N ARG A 96 0.91 -8.23 -9.58
CA ARG A 96 0.30 -9.13 -10.59
C ARG A 96 -0.93 -8.49 -11.23
N ALA A 97 -1.83 -7.88 -10.45
CA ALA A 97 -3.03 -7.23 -10.96
C ALA A 97 -2.72 -6.05 -11.93
N ALA A 98 -1.59 -5.39 -11.71
CA ALA A 98 -1.07 -4.34 -12.60
C ALA A 98 -0.41 -4.87 -13.88
N GLY A 99 -0.10 -6.17 -13.96
CA GLY A 99 0.59 -6.79 -15.08
C GLY A 99 2.13 -6.70 -15.01
N LEU A 100 2.70 -6.40 -13.85
CA LEU A 100 4.15 -6.20 -13.69
C LEU A 100 4.98 -7.50 -13.78
N GLU A 101 4.35 -8.66 -13.67
CA GLU A 101 5.01 -9.96 -13.93
C GLU A 101 5.28 -10.19 -15.43
N GLY A 102 4.56 -9.47 -16.32
CA GLY A 102 4.61 -9.65 -17.78
C GLY A 102 5.37 -8.56 -18.53
N LEU A 103 6.28 -7.82 -17.87
CA LEU A 103 7.05 -6.75 -18.51
C LEU A 103 7.99 -7.28 -19.60
N THR A 104 8.09 -6.56 -20.72
CA THR A 104 9.17 -6.80 -21.68
C THR A 104 10.53 -6.44 -21.07
N PRO A 105 11.65 -6.95 -21.60
CA PRO A 105 12.99 -6.56 -21.14
C PRO A 105 13.22 -5.04 -21.16
N GLU A 106 12.69 -4.33 -22.16
CA GLU A 106 12.81 -2.88 -22.32
C GLU A 106 12.00 -2.13 -21.26
N GLN A 107 10.76 -2.60 -20.99
CA GLN A 107 9.93 -2.03 -19.93
C GLN A 107 10.56 -2.26 -18.56
N LYS A 108 11.12 -3.46 -18.31
CA LYS A 108 11.82 -3.76 -17.05
C LYS A 108 13.03 -2.86 -16.85
N LYS A 109 13.86 -2.70 -17.88
CA LYS A 109 15.00 -1.77 -17.85
C LYS A 109 14.55 -0.33 -17.56
N THR A 110 13.49 0.13 -18.22
CA THR A 110 12.92 1.47 -18.02
C THR A 110 12.43 1.66 -16.58
N MET A 111 11.71 0.68 -16.03
CA MET A 111 11.24 0.67 -14.64
C MET A 111 12.41 0.70 -13.65
N ASP A 112 13.43 -0.15 -13.84
CA ASP A 112 14.60 -0.21 -12.96
C ASP A 112 15.37 1.11 -12.93
N GLU A 113 15.65 1.71 -14.10
CA GLU A 113 16.31 3.02 -14.20
C GLU A 113 15.48 4.13 -13.57
N SER A 114 14.16 4.11 -13.78
CA SER A 114 13.24 5.11 -13.24
C SER A 114 13.13 5.00 -11.72
N ASN A 115 12.99 3.80 -11.17
CA ASN A 115 12.98 3.54 -9.74
C ASN A 115 14.28 4.00 -9.06
N GLN A 116 15.43 3.76 -9.69
CA GLN A 116 16.73 4.21 -9.16
C GLN A 116 16.81 5.74 -9.10
N ARG A 117 16.47 6.43 -10.18
CA ARG A 117 16.47 7.90 -10.22
C ARG A 117 15.47 8.49 -9.23
N TYR A 118 14.28 7.92 -9.16
CA TYR A 118 13.22 8.35 -8.26
C TYR A 118 13.67 8.28 -6.79
N LYS A 119 14.22 7.14 -6.38
CA LYS A 119 14.76 6.96 -5.02
C LYS A 119 15.92 7.89 -4.73
N ALA A 120 16.82 8.10 -5.68
CA ALA A 120 17.94 9.03 -5.51
C ALA A 120 17.46 10.47 -5.28
N LYS A 121 16.34 10.88 -5.89
CA LYS A 121 15.77 12.22 -5.73
C LYS A 121 14.95 12.38 -4.44
N PHE A 122 14.06 11.42 -4.15
CA PHE A 122 13.05 11.59 -3.10
C PHE A 122 13.37 10.88 -1.79
N ASP A 123 14.33 9.94 -1.80
CA ASP A 123 14.71 9.08 -0.67
C ASP A 123 13.60 8.10 -0.24
N PHE A 124 12.71 7.73 -1.15
CA PHE A 124 11.74 6.65 -0.98
C PHE A 124 11.31 6.07 -2.34
N PRO A 125 10.82 4.81 -2.39
CA PRO A 125 10.31 4.16 -3.60
C PRO A 125 9.17 4.93 -4.26
N PHE A 126 9.01 4.75 -5.57
CA PHE A 126 7.80 5.21 -6.25
C PHE A 126 6.61 4.33 -5.86
N ILE A 127 5.59 4.96 -5.29
CA ILE A 127 4.38 4.28 -4.81
C ILE A 127 3.20 4.78 -5.62
N ILE A 128 2.45 3.83 -6.17
CA ILE A 128 1.17 4.06 -6.85
C ILE A 128 0.26 2.87 -6.54
N CYS A 129 -1.05 3.09 -6.46
CA CYS A 129 -2.03 2.04 -6.26
C CYS A 129 -2.06 1.12 -7.49
N ALA A 130 -1.27 0.05 -7.46
CA ALA A 130 -1.04 -0.83 -8.60
C ALA A 130 -2.34 -1.45 -9.13
N ARG A 131 -3.30 -1.78 -8.26
CA ARG A 131 -4.61 -2.33 -8.64
C ARG A 131 -5.49 -1.35 -9.42
N GLU A 132 -5.24 -0.04 -9.30
CA GLU A 132 -5.95 1.00 -10.05
C GLU A 132 -5.21 1.42 -11.33
N ASN A 133 -4.04 0.83 -11.60
CA ASN A 133 -3.17 1.24 -12.69
C ASN A 133 -2.72 0.06 -13.55
N LYS A 134 -2.35 0.36 -14.80
CA LYS A 134 -1.69 -0.59 -15.70
C LYS A 134 -0.25 -0.15 -15.93
N VAL A 135 0.59 -1.07 -16.41
CA VAL A 135 2.02 -0.84 -16.69
C VAL A 135 2.29 0.52 -17.34
N GLN A 136 1.55 0.86 -18.40
CA GLN A 136 1.74 2.12 -19.11
C GLN A 136 1.52 3.34 -18.20
N SER A 137 0.41 3.38 -17.44
CA SER A 137 0.09 4.46 -16.50
C SER A 137 1.09 4.54 -15.34
N ILE A 138 1.66 3.40 -14.93
CA ILE A 138 2.73 3.37 -13.91
C ILE A 138 4.00 4.05 -14.43
N ILE A 139 4.41 3.74 -15.66
CA ILE A 139 5.58 4.35 -16.30
C ILE A 139 5.37 5.85 -16.52
N GLU A 140 4.19 6.25 -17.01
CA GLU A 140 3.83 7.66 -17.16
C GLU A 140 3.78 8.40 -15.82
N GLY A 141 3.22 7.76 -14.80
CA GLY A 141 3.17 8.28 -13.44
C GLY A 141 4.56 8.53 -12.87
N LEU A 142 5.50 7.59 -13.06
CA LEU A 142 6.91 7.75 -12.69
C LEU A 142 7.53 8.98 -13.34
N GLN A 143 7.33 9.17 -14.64
CA GLN A 143 7.89 10.30 -15.39
C GLN A 143 7.28 11.63 -14.96
N HIS A 144 5.95 11.70 -14.84
CA HIS A 144 5.25 12.92 -14.47
C HIS A 144 5.60 13.35 -13.05
N ARG A 145 5.52 12.42 -12.09
CA ARG A 145 5.80 12.70 -10.67
C ARG A 145 7.27 12.96 -10.38
N TYR A 146 8.18 12.54 -11.26
CA TYR A 146 9.59 12.95 -11.14
C TYR A 146 9.79 14.47 -11.20
N SER A 147 8.85 15.24 -11.79
CA SER A 147 8.92 16.71 -11.79
C SER A 147 8.55 17.36 -10.46
N ASN A 148 7.88 16.62 -9.55
CA ASN A 148 7.45 17.14 -8.26
C ASN A 148 8.63 17.58 -7.38
N ASN A 149 8.35 18.50 -6.45
CA ASN A 149 9.22 18.71 -5.30
C ASN A 149 8.98 17.61 -4.25
N ARG A 150 9.88 17.52 -3.25
CA ARG A 150 9.85 16.43 -2.29
C ARG A 150 8.60 16.43 -1.40
N GLU A 151 8.11 17.60 -0.98
CA GLU A 151 6.93 17.71 -0.11
C GLU A 151 5.64 17.32 -0.83
N GLN A 152 5.50 17.76 -2.09
CA GLN A 152 4.43 17.32 -2.98
C GLN A 152 4.47 15.80 -3.12
N GLU A 153 5.66 15.23 -3.33
CA GLU A 153 5.79 13.80 -3.59
C GLU A 153 5.52 12.93 -2.35
N ILE A 154 5.87 13.40 -1.16
CA ILE A 154 5.48 12.73 0.08
C ILE A 154 3.95 12.71 0.20
N THR A 155 3.30 13.85 -0.06
CA THR A 155 1.83 13.95 -0.02
C THR A 155 1.19 13.03 -1.05
N THR A 156 1.69 13.03 -2.29
CA THR A 156 1.21 12.12 -3.35
C THR A 156 1.42 10.66 -2.98
N GLY A 157 2.61 10.29 -2.49
CA GLY A 157 2.92 8.94 -2.04
C GLY A 157 1.97 8.45 -0.96
N ILE A 158 1.72 9.26 0.08
CA ILE A 158 0.78 8.90 1.16
C ILE A 158 -0.65 8.76 0.65
N ASN A 159 -1.08 9.59 -0.31
CA ASN A 159 -2.40 9.44 -0.92
C ASN A 159 -2.53 8.13 -1.72
N GLU A 160 -1.45 7.67 -2.37
CA GLU A 160 -1.42 6.34 -3.00
C GLU A 160 -1.44 5.21 -1.97
N VAL A 161 -0.74 5.36 -0.83
CA VAL A 161 -0.81 4.41 0.30
C VAL A 161 -2.23 4.31 0.86
N LYS A 162 -2.96 5.42 0.98
CA LYS A 162 -4.38 5.41 1.40
C LYS A 162 -5.28 4.58 0.48
N LYS A 163 -5.05 4.68 -0.84
CA LYS A 163 -5.79 3.89 -1.84
C LYS A 163 -5.47 2.40 -1.70
N ILE A 164 -4.18 2.05 -1.59
CA ILE A 164 -3.72 0.67 -1.36
C ILE A 164 -4.36 0.12 -0.08
N CYS A 165 -4.29 0.88 1.01
CA CYS A 165 -4.87 0.52 2.31
C CYS A 165 -6.37 0.24 2.22
N LYS A 166 -7.13 1.12 1.56
CA LYS A 166 -8.56 0.92 1.32
C LYS A 166 -8.82 -0.39 0.57
N LEU A 167 -8.09 -0.67 -0.50
CA LEU A 167 -8.30 -1.90 -1.28
C LEU A 167 -7.94 -3.16 -0.50
N ARG A 168 -6.87 -3.13 0.31
CA ARG A 168 -6.52 -4.24 1.21
C ARG A 168 -7.59 -4.47 2.28
N ILE A 169 -8.19 -3.40 2.85
CA ILE A 169 -9.32 -3.54 3.78
C ILE A 169 -10.52 -4.19 3.08
N LEU A 170 -10.82 -3.82 1.83
CA LEU A 170 -11.92 -4.39 1.06
C LEU A 170 -11.71 -5.86 0.65
N ASP A 171 -10.46 -6.35 0.64
CA ASP A 171 -10.19 -7.78 0.47
C ASP A 171 -10.49 -8.57 1.76
N ILE A 172 -10.37 -7.92 2.92
CA ILE A 172 -10.58 -8.52 4.25
C ILE A 172 -12.05 -8.41 4.70
N VAL A 173 -12.73 -7.31 4.38
CA VAL A 173 -14.06 -6.99 4.92
C VAL A 173 -15.07 -6.81 3.79
N LYS A 174 -16.19 -7.54 3.87
CA LYS A 174 -17.32 -7.37 2.95
C LYS A 174 -18.37 -6.41 3.54
N ASN A 175 -19.03 -5.67 2.64
CA ASN A 175 -20.25 -4.92 2.95
C ASN A 175 -21.38 -5.84 3.37
#